data_AF-A0A2T6L7X3-F1
#
_entry.id   AF-A0A2T6L7X3-F1
#
_cell.length_a   1.000
_cell.length_b   1.000
_cell.length_c   1.000
_cell.angle_alpha   90.00
_cell.angle_beta   90.00
_cell.angle_gamma   90.00
#
_symmetry.space_group_name_H-M   'P 1'
#
loop_
_entity.id
_entity.type
_entity.pdbx_description
1 polymer ?
#
loop_
_entity_poly.entity_id
_entity_poly.type
_entity_poly.pdbx_seq_one_letter_code
_entity_poly.pdbx_strand_id
1 'polypeptide(L)' 'MPTYCVNRDEQSTGEHEVHDLASNQGCLPDERNRFLLGYFASCAGAVAAAGRRYDNVDGCRWCVPACHTR' A
#
# COMPACT_ATOMS: atom_id res chain seq x y z
N MET A 1 9.17 12.15 -4.86
CA MET A 1 8.47 11.58 -3.69
C MET A 1 7.29 10.79 -4.22
N PRO A 2 7.23 9.49 -3.93
CA PRO A 2 6.19 8.61 -4.48
C PRO A 2 4.81 8.91 -3.87
N THR A 3 3.78 8.71 -4.69
CA THR A 3 2.38 8.77 -4.26
C THR A 3 1.96 7.35 -3.91
N TYR A 4 1.42 7.15 -2.72
CA TYR A 4 1.01 5.84 -2.26
C TYR A 4 -0.51 5.68 -2.27
N CYS A 5 -0.95 4.45 -2.50
CA CYS A 5 -2.31 4.02 -2.25
C CYS A 5 -2.31 2.77 -1.37
N VAL A 6 -3.45 2.50 -0.73
CA VAL A 6 -3.72 1.22 -0.08
C VAL A 6 -4.84 0.51 -0.83
N ASN A 7 -4.73 -0.81 -0.95
CA ASN A 7 -5.79 -1.64 -1.48
C ASN A 7 -6.95 -1.70 -0.47
N ARG A 8 -8.16 -1.37 -0.92
CA ARG A 8 -9.38 -1.44 -0.11
C ARG A 8 -9.83 -2.86 0.16
N ASP A 9 -9.45 -3.78 -0.72
CA ASP A 9 -9.68 -5.20 -0.51
C ASP A 9 -8.49 -5.78 0.25
N GLU A 10 -8.81 -6.63 1.23
CA GLU A 10 -7.83 -7.43 1.94
C GLU A 10 -7.29 -8.54 1.04
N GLN A 11 -6.02 -8.91 1.22
CA GLN A 11 -5.49 -10.15 0.66
C GLN A 11 -6.17 -11.36 1.33
N SER A 12 -5.95 -12.55 0.78
CA SER A 12 -6.44 -13.80 1.38
C SER A 12 -5.91 -14.05 2.80
N THR A 13 -4.81 -13.39 3.16
CA THR A 13 -4.17 -13.39 4.48
C THR A 13 -4.69 -12.28 5.41
N GLY A 14 -5.53 -11.37 4.91
CA GLY A 14 -6.21 -10.32 5.66
C GLY A 14 -5.52 -8.96 5.67
N GLU A 15 -4.37 -8.80 5.02
CA GLU A 15 -3.67 -7.50 4.94
C GLU A 15 -4.23 -6.62 3.82
N HIS A 16 -4.40 -5.33 4.11
CA HIS A 16 -4.53 -4.30 3.11
C HIS A 16 -3.14 -3.85 2.63
N GLU A 17 -2.82 -4.08 1.35
CA GLU A 17 -1.50 -3.75 0.82
C GLU A 17 -1.34 -2.27 0.46
N VAL A 18 -0.21 -1.69 0.85
CA VAL A 18 0.25 -0.38 0.39
C VAL A 18 1.09 -0.53 -0.87
N HIS A 19 0.77 0.27 -1.89
CA HIS A 19 1.48 0.29 -3.16
C HIS A 19 1.98 1.70 -3.50
N ASP A 20 3.12 1.75 -4.18
CA ASP A 20 3.60 2.96 -4.87
C ASP A 20 2.90 3.08 -6.23
N LEU A 21 2.16 4.16 -6.46
CA LEU A 21 1.46 4.41 -7.72
C LEU A 21 2.38 4.64 -8.90
N ALA A 22 3.64 4.99 -8.67
CA ALA A 22 4.65 5.10 -9.72
C ALA A 22 5.26 3.73 -10.09
N SER A 23 4.87 2.66 -9.40
CA SER A 23 5.38 1.31 -9.66
C SER A 23 4.98 0.80 -11.04
N ASN A 24 5.95 0.22 -11.74
CA ASN A 24 5.74 -0.50 -12.99
C ASN A 24 5.80 -2.04 -12.82
N GLN A 25 5.65 -2.54 -11.59
CA GLN A 25 5.74 -3.98 -11.27
C GLN A 25 4.45 -4.76 -11.59
N GLY A 26 3.40 -4.11 -12.12
CA GLY A 26 2.12 -4.75 -12.43
C GLY A 26 1.32 -5.22 -11.20
N CYS A 27 1.72 -4.81 -10.01
CA CYS A 27 1.09 -5.20 -8.74
C CYS A 27 0.04 -4.20 -8.24
N LEU A 28 -0.31 -3.18 -9.03
CA LEU A 28 -1.27 -2.16 -8.61
C LEU A 28 -2.69 -2.76 -8.58
N PRO A 29 -3.46 -2.56 -7.51
CA PRO A 29 -4.84 -3.05 -7.43
C PRO A 29 -5.72 -2.32 -8.44
N ASP A 30 -6.94 -2.81 -8.67
CA ASP A 30 -7.91 -2.10 -9.52
C ASP A 30 -8.16 -0.67 -9.03
N GLU A 31 -8.38 0.27 -9.95
CA GLU A 31 -8.54 1.69 -9.62
C GLU A 31 -9.67 1.94 -8.60
N ARG A 32 -10.72 1.13 -8.65
CA ARG A 32 -11.86 1.17 -7.71
C ARG A 32 -11.47 0.75 -6.29
N ASN A 33 -10.47 -0.10 -6.19
CA ASN A 33 -9.94 -0.65 -4.95
C ASN A 33 -8.74 0.16 -4.44
N ARG A 34 -8.30 1.20 -5.15
CA ARG A 34 -7.28 2.13 -4.65
C ARG A 34 -7.90 3.13 -3.69
N PHE A 35 -7.34 3.24 -2.51
CA PHE A 35 -7.53 4.40 -1.64
C PHE A 35 -6.25 5.22 -1.64
N LEU A 36 -6.33 6.46 -2.13
CA LEU A 36 -5.19 7.37 -2.19
C LEU A 36 -4.78 7.79 -0.77
N LEU A 37 -3.56 7.44 -0.37
CA LEU A 37 -2.98 7.90 0.89
C LEU A 37 -2.34 9.28 0.71
N GLY A 38 -1.83 9.56 -0.49
CA GLY A 38 -1.16 10.82 -0.84
C GLY A 38 0.35 10.66 -0.99
N TYR A 39 1.06 11.78 -0.90
CA TYR A 39 2.52 11.83 -1.06
C TYR A 39 3.22 11.54 0.27
N PHE A 40 4.14 10.58 0.27
CA PHE A 40 4.98 10.28 1.42
C PHE A 40 6.46 10.23 1.02
N ALA A 41 7.34 10.60 1.95
CA ALA A 41 8.78 10.50 1.75
C ALA A 41 9.28 9.05 1.82
N SER A 42 8.54 8.17 2.48
CA SER A 42 8.87 6.75 2.64
C SER A 42 7.59 5.92 2.77
N CYS A 43 7.73 4.62 2.54
CA CYS A 43 6.64 3.68 2.69
C CYS A 43 6.15 3.55 4.14
N ALA A 44 7.01 3.78 5.13
CA ALA A 44 6.64 3.71 6.55
C ALA A 44 5.57 4.75 6.90
N GLY A 45 5.68 5.96 6.33
CA GLY A 45 4.66 6.99 6.48
C GLY A 45 3.33 6.61 5.82
N ALA A 46 3.39 5.94 4.66
CA ALA A 46 2.21 5.46 3.96
C ALA A 46 1.51 4.32 4.71
N VAL A 47 2.26 3.33 5.20
CA VAL A 47 1.72 2.23 6.03
C VAL A 47 1.10 2.76 7.32
N ALA A 48 1.75 3.69 8.02
CA ALA A 48 1.17 4.33 9.20
C ALA A 48 -0.11 5.11 8.87
N ALA A 49 -0.19 5.72 7.68
CA ALA A 49 -1.40 6.41 7.23
C ALA A 49 -2.55 5.45 6.89
N ALA A 50 -2.25 4.34 6.23
CA ALA A 50 -3.20 3.27 5.96
C ALA A 50 -3.68 2.60 7.26
N GLY A 51 -2.80 2.43 8.24
CA GLY A 51 -3.10 1.89 9.57
C GLY A 51 -4.05 2.75 10.41
N ARG A 52 -4.33 4.00 10.01
CA ARG A 52 -5.41 4.81 10.62
C ARG A 52 -6.80 4.40 10.12
N ARG A 53 -6.88 3.59 9.07
CA ARG A 53 -8.13 3.19 8.43
C ARG A 53 -8.38 1.68 8.47
N TYR A 54 -7.32 0.89 8.46
CA TYR A 54 -7.37 -0.57 8.44
C TYR A 54 -6.50 -1.12 9.56
N ASP A 55 -6.97 -2.17 10.24
CA ASP A 55 -6.27 -2.75 11.39
C ASP A 55 -5.09 -3.63 10.97
N ASN A 56 -5.14 -4.23 9.77
CA ASN A 56 -4.09 -5.07 9.22
C ASN A 56 -3.59 -4.50 7.88
N VAL A 57 -2.40 -3.93 7.89
CA VAL A 57 -1.79 -3.24 6.73
C VAL A 57 -0.36 -3.70 6.59
N ASP A 58 0.07 -3.98 5.36
CA ASP A 58 1.46 -4.27 5.03
C ASP A 58 1.86 -3.61 3.70
N GLY A 59 3.16 -3.52 3.43
CA GLY A 59 3.65 -3.09 2.13
C GLY A 59 3.54 -4.20 1.09
N CYS A 60 3.21 -3.83 -0.15
CA CYS A 60 3.26 -4.78 -1.26
C CYS A 60 4.69 -5.25 -1.50
N ARG A 61 4.91 -6.57 -1.51
CA ARG A 61 6.22 -7.21 -1.71
C ARG A 61 6.98 -6.73 -2.94
N TRP A 62 6.28 -6.35 -4.00
CA TRP A 62 6.89 -6.03 -5.30
C TRP A 62 7.30 -4.56 -5.41
N CYS A 63 6.43 -3.64 -5.00
CA CYS A 63 6.66 -2.21 -5.18
C CYS A 63 7.04 -1.47 -3.90
N VAL A 64 6.78 -2.08 -2.75
CA VAL A 64 7.09 -1.54 -1.43
C VAL A 64 7.80 -2.59 -0.56
N PRO A 65 8.87 -3.26 -1.05
CA PRO A 65 9.52 -4.35 -0.32
C PRO A 65 10.12 -3.91 1.01
N ALA A 66 10.52 -2.64 1.14
CA ALA A 66 11.08 -2.10 2.38
C ALA A 66 10.07 -2.02 3.54
N CYS A 67 8.76 -2.07 3.25
CA CYS A 67 7.70 -2.08 4.24
C CYS A 67 6.83 -3.35 4.16
N HIS A 68 7.29 -4.37 3.45
CA HIS A 68 6.67 -5.69 3.44
C HIS A 68 7.30 -6.52 4.56
N THR A 69 6.51 -6.88 5.56
CA THR A 69 7.03 -7.46 6.81
C THR A 69 6.54 -8.88 7.09
N ARG A 70 5.67 -9.44 6.25
CA ARG A 70 5.02 -10.74 6.47
C ARG A 70 4.97 -11.60 5.21
#